data_AF-A0A9D1LG81-F1
#
_entry.id   AF-A0A9D1LG81-F1
#
_cell.length_a   1.000
_cell.length_b   1.000
_cell.length_c   1.000
_cell.angle_alpha   90.00
_cell.angle_beta   90.00
_cell.angle_gamma   90.00
#
_symmetry.space_group_name_H-M   'P 1'
#
loop_
_entity.id
_entity.type
_entity.pdbx_description
1 polymer ?
#
loop_
_entity_poly.entity_id
_entity_poly.type
_entity_poly.pdbx_seq_one_letter_code
_entity_poly.pdbx_strand_id
1 'polypeptide(L)'
;MTWLVIKCFLLAPVSTFMAVFARLLCPVLPFFAEDDGYLPEWLWWFQTPFDTLDGDRGSWERHPGTDAWSKYKRRVCWLWRNAAYGFDMRVCGIKVNPDSDEIVYEGNPDIGDNSGISGKCKWFACREGELIAWQWYYVMHYEIFGIHKCVRIGFGWKIWSEEKLYDEPAQYWLYFNPIK
;
A
#
# COMPACT_ATOMS: atom_id res chain seq x y z
N MET A 1 11.19 -16.84 -12.33
CA MET A 1 9.86 -16.21 -12.54
C MET A 1 8.69 -17.04 -12.03
N THR A 2 8.54 -18.32 -12.42
CA THR A 2 7.38 -19.17 -12.06
C THR A 2 7.09 -19.26 -10.56
N TRP A 3 8.13 -19.44 -9.73
CA TRP A 3 7.96 -19.51 -8.28
C TRP A 3 7.39 -18.22 -7.67
N LEU A 4 7.86 -17.04 -8.10
CA LEU A 4 7.35 -15.77 -7.58
C LEU A 4 5.89 -15.53 -7.95
N VAL A 5 5.46 -15.98 -9.14
CA VAL A 5 4.05 -15.91 -9.55
C VAL A 5 3.20 -16.83 -8.67
N ILE A 6 3.67 -18.07 -8.42
CA ILE A 6 2.98 -19.01 -7.52
C ILE A 6 2.90 -18.43 -6.11
N LYS A 7 4.01 -17.91 -5.56
CA LYS A 7 4.05 -17.25 -4.25
C LYS A 7 3.05 -16.09 -4.19
N CYS A 8 3.05 -15.22 -5.21
CA CYS A 8 2.12 -14.09 -5.29
C CYS A 8 0.66 -14.56 -5.26
N PHE A 9 0.33 -15.64 -5.97
CA PHE A 9 -1.02 -16.21 -5.99
C PHE A 9 -1.41 -16.84 -4.65
N LEU A 10 -0.50 -17.58 -4.00
CA LEU A 10 -0.75 -18.20 -2.69
C LEU A 10 -0.93 -17.17 -1.57
N LEU A 11 -0.28 -16.01 -1.67
CA LEU A 11 -0.44 -14.91 -0.70
C LEU A 11 -1.75 -14.15 -0.86
N ALA A 12 -2.38 -14.19 -2.04
CA ALA A 12 -3.62 -13.46 -2.32
C ALA A 12 -4.74 -13.75 -1.30
N PRO A 13 -5.12 -15.02 -1.01
CA PRO A 13 -6.14 -15.31 0.00
C PRO A 13 -5.72 -14.89 1.41
N VAL A 14 -4.43 -15.01 1.76
CA VAL A 14 -3.91 -14.64 3.09
C VAL A 14 -3.98 -13.13 3.32
N SER A 15 -3.46 -12.34 2.38
CA SER A 15 -3.55 -10.87 2.41
C SER A 15 -5.00 -10.41 2.37
N THR A 16 -5.84 -11.00 1.52
CA THR A 16 -7.28 -10.64 1.44
C THR A 16 -8.01 -10.91 2.75
N PHE A 17 -7.80 -12.08 3.36
CA PHE A 17 -8.37 -12.40 4.67
C PHE A 17 -7.98 -11.35 5.71
N MET A 18 -6.68 -11.04 5.80
CA MET A 18 -6.19 -10.08 6.77
C MET A 18 -6.71 -8.66 6.50
N ALA A 19 -6.83 -8.27 5.23
CA ALA A 19 -7.37 -6.99 4.81
C ALA A 19 -8.86 -6.85 5.19
N VAL A 20 -9.66 -7.92 5.10
CA VAL A 20 -11.06 -7.93 5.56
C VAL A 20 -11.12 -7.89 7.09
N PHE A 21 -10.34 -8.74 7.77
CA PHE A 21 -10.27 -8.79 9.23
C PHE A 21 -9.87 -7.44 9.82
N ALA A 22 -8.82 -6.81 9.29
CA ALA A 22 -8.36 -5.48 9.71
C ALA A 22 -9.45 -4.42 9.55
N ARG A 23 -10.22 -4.44 8.46
CA ARG A 23 -11.32 -3.47 8.24
C ARG A 23 -12.43 -3.55 9.29
N LEU A 24 -12.71 -4.75 9.80
CA LEU A 24 -13.64 -4.95 10.91
C LEU A 24 -13.10 -4.37 12.22
N LEU A 25 -11.78 -4.40 12.41
CA LEU A 25 -11.11 -3.86 13.59
C LEU A 25 -10.87 -2.35 13.53
N CYS A 26 -10.86 -1.72 12.35
CA CYS A 26 -10.56 -0.28 12.19
C CYS A 26 -11.36 0.67 13.12
N PRO A 27 -12.65 0.44 13.44
CA PRO A 27 -13.36 1.28 14.42
C PRO A 27 -12.85 1.14 15.86
N VAL A 28 -12.24 0.00 16.19
CA VAL A 28 -11.80 -0.33 17.56
C VAL A 28 -10.32 0.02 17.77
N LEU A 29 -9.48 -0.15 16.75
CA LEU A 29 -8.03 0.09 16.83
C LEU A 29 -7.62 1.48 17.36
N PRO A 30 -8.31 2.61 17.04
CA PRO A 30 -7.93 3.93 17.56
C PRO A 30 -7.94 4.06 19.08
N PHE A 31 -8.68 3.21 19.79
CA PHE A 31 -8.69 3.19 21.26
C PHE A 31 -7.40 2.61 21.87
N PHE A 32 -6.59 1.92 21.06
CA PHE A 32 -5.27 1.41 21.44
C PHE A 32 -4.13 2.34 21.03
N ALA A 33 -4.44 3.52 20.47
CA ALA A 33 -3.41 4.44 20.04
C ALA A 33 -2.64 5.00 21.25
N GLU A 34 -1.32 4.95 21.18
CA GLU A 34 -0.40 5.52 22.14
C GLU A 34 -0.25 7.04 21.92
N ASP A 35 0.42 7.69 22.86
CA ASP A 35 0.56 9.16 22.89
C ASP A 35 1.35 9.70 21.68
N ASP A 36 2.23 8.88 21.10
CA ASP A 36 2.98 9.18 19.88
C ASP A 36 2.13 9.07 18.60
N GLY A 37 0.89 8.60 18.72
CA GLY A 37 -0.06 8.45 17.62
C GLY A 37 0.00 7.12 16.88
N TYR A 38 0.82 6.16 17.32
CA TYR A 38 0.88 4.81 16.76
C TYR A 38 0.08 3.81 17.61
N LEU A 39 -0.14 2.61 17.07
CA LEU A 39 -0.60 1.45 17.83
C LEU A 39 0.60 0.81 18.55
N PRO A 40 0.38 0.06 19.64
CA PRO A 40 1.41 -0.76 20.24
C PRO A 40 1.97 -1.78 19.25
N GLU A 41 3.22 -2.20 19.44
CA GLU A 41 3.98 -3.02 18.48
C GLU A 41 3.24 -4.31 18.04
N TRP A 42 2.54 -4.97 18.97
CA TRP A 42 1.78 -6.19 18.67
C TRP A 42 0.57 -5.96 17.74
N LEU A 43 0.13 -4.71 17.56
CA LEU A 43 -0.89 -4.28 16.61
C LEU A 43 -0.31 -3.62 15.35
N TRP A 44 1.01 -3.55 15.19
CA TRP A 44 1.62 -2.87 14.04
C TRP A 44 1.27 -3.46 12.67
N TRP A 45 0.72 -4.66 12.67
CA TRP A 45 0.18 -5.35 11.51
C TRP A 45 -0.92 -4.53 10.82
N PHE A 46 -1.65 -3.71 11.59
CA PHE A 46 -2.84 -2.99 11.15
C PHE A 46 -2.60 -1.54 10.74
N GLN A 47 -1.38 -1.01 10.92
CA GLN A 47 -1.04 0.38 10.62
C GLN A 47 0.03 0.50 9.55
N THR A 48 0.24 1.74 9.10
CA THR A 48 1.40 2.15 8.30
C THR A 48 2.63 2.30 9.19
N PRO A 49 3.82 1.90 8.73
CA PRO A 49 5.06 2.14 9.48
C PRO A 49 5.56 3.59 9.36
N PHE A 50 5.13 4.30 8.31
CA PHE A 50 5.66 5.63 7.96
C PHE A 50 4.85 6.80 8.52
N ASP A 51 3.59 6.57 8.87
CA ASP A 51 2.65 7.60 9.29
C ASP A 51 1.91 7.14 10.55
N THR A 52 1.68 8.07 11.49
CA THR A 52 0.81 7.85 12.65
C THR A 52 -0.62 7.56 12.22
N LEU A 53 -1.48 7.17 13.16
CA LEU A 53 -2.91 6.97 12.88
C LEU A 53 -3.63 8.25 12.44
N ASP A 54 -3.10 9.43 12.78
CA ASP A 54 -3.65 10.69 12.32
C ASP A 54 -3.48 10.88 10.80
N GLY A 55 -2.53 10.16 10.21
CA GLY A 55 -2.30 10.05 8.77
C GLY A 55 -1.58 11.26 8.15
N ASP A 56 -1.40 11.15 6.84
CA ASP A 56 -0.74 12.16 6.01
C ASP A 56 -1.54 13.47 5.86
N ARG A 57 -0.94 14.47 5.19
CA ARG A 57 -1.60 15.75 4.86
C ARG A 57 -2.96 15.55 4.18
N GLY A 58 -3.06 14.60 3.25
CA GLY A 58 -4.31 14.30 2.55
C GLY A 58 -5.38 13.67 3.45
N SER A 59 -4.99 13.01 4.55
CA SER A 59 -5.89 12.54 5.61
C SER A 59 -6.53 13.72 6.34
N TRP A 60 -5.69 14.69 6.72
CA TRP A 60 -6.10 15.93 7.39
C TRP A 60 -7.01 16.80 6.54
N GLU A 61 -6.72 16.95 5.24
CA GLU A 61 -7.56 17.71 4.31
C GLU A 61 -8.97 17.11 4.17
N ARG A 62 -9.09 15.77 4.19
CA ARG A 62 -10.39 15.08 4.07
C ARG A 62 -11.15 14.95 5.39
N HIS A 63 -10.44 14.90 6.52
CA HIS A 63 -11.02 14.72 7.85
C HIS A 63 -10.41 15.73 8.84
N PRO A 64 -10.69 17.03 8.64
CA PRO A 64 -10.14 18.09 9.49
C PRO A 64 -10.75 18.05 10.90
N GLY A 65 -10.10 18.75 11.84
CA GLY A 65 -10.57 18.92 13.22
C GLY A 65 -9.67 18.22 14.25
N THR A 66 -9.62 18.80 15.45
CA THR A 66 -8.72 18.37 16.54
C THR A 66 -9.45 17.88 17.79
N ASP A 67 -10.78 18.03 17.85
CA ASP A 67 -11.58 17.45 18.91
C ASP A 67 -11.54 15.91 18.88
N ALA A 68 -11.92 15.29 20.00
CA ALA A 68 -11.82 13.83 20.17
C ALA A 68 -12.58 13.05 19.09
N TRP A 69 -13.75 13.54 18.67
CA TRP A 69 -14.56 12.85 17.66
C TRP A 69 -13.97 13.00 16.26
N SER A 70 -13.49 14.19 15.91
CA SER A 70 -12.80 14.41 14.63
C SER A 70 -11.51 13.61 14.53
N LYS A 71 -10.72 13.55 15.62
CA LYS A 71 -9.52 12.70 15.71
C LYS A 71 -9.87 11.23 15.52
N TYR A 72 -10.86 10.72 16.26
CA TYR A 72 -11.32 9.34 16.12
C TYR A 72 -11.71 9.00 14.67
N LYS A 73 -12.60 9.79 14.06
CA LYS A 73 -13.03 9.58 12.66
C LYS A 73 -11.86 9.57 11.69
N ARG A 74 -10.91 10.51 11.82
CA ARG A 74 -9.73 10.58 10.97
C ARG A 74 -8.90 9.30 11.08
N ARG A 75 -8.64 8.83 12.31
CA ARG A 75 -7.89 7.59 12.57
C ARG A 75 -8.59 6.35 12.00
N VAL A 76 -9.90 6.23 12.17
CA VAL A 76 -10.69 5.14 11.56
C VAL A 76 -10.59 5.19 10.04
N CYS A 77 -10.78 6.36 9.42
CA CYS A 77 -10.67 6.52 7.97
C CYS A 77 -9.26 6.25 7.44
N TRP A 78 -8.22 6.61 8.19
CA TRP A 78 -6.82 6.29 7.86
C TRP A 78 -6.60 4.78 7.84
N LEU A 79 -7.03 4.09 8.91
CA LEU A 79 -6.92 2.65 9.04
C LEU A 79 -7.70 1.91 7.96
N TRP A 80 -8.90 2.36 7.58
CA TRP A 80 -9.65 1.72 6.48
C TRP A 80 -8.95 1.82 5.13
N ARG A 81 -8.25 2.93 4.86
CA ARG A 81 -7.46 3.10 3.63
C ARG A 81 -6.21 2.22 3.61
N ASN A 82 -5.63 2.01 4.78
CA ASN A 82 -4.36 1.29 4.97
C ASN A 82 -4.56 0.01 5.81
N ALA A 83 -5.69 -0.66 5.64
CA ALA A 83 -6.04 -1.80 6.46
C ALA A 83 -5.04 -2.95 6.21
N ALA A 84 -4.43 -3.45 7.29
CA ALA A 84 -3.39 -4.47 7.27
C ALA A 84 -2.09 -4.08 6.53
N TYR A 85 -1.78 -2.78 6.41
CA TYR A 85 -0.62 -2.31 5.66
C TYR A 85 0.70 -2.93 6.16
N GLY A 86 0.94 -2.91 7.48
CA GLY A 86 2.13 -3.51 8.09
C GLY A 86 2.21 -5.03 7.90
N PHE A 87 1.08 -5.74 7.89
CA PHE A 87 1.06 -7.18 7.58
C PHE A 87 1.52 -7.46 6.14
N ASP A 88 1.00 -6.69 5.17
CA ASP A 88 1.37 -6.87 3.76
C ASP A 88 2.86 -6.54 3.49
N MET A 89 3.50 -5.74 4.34
CA MET A 89 4.95 -5.51 4.29
C MET A 89 5.73 -6.60 5.02
N ARG A 90 5.43 -6.88 6.29
CA ARG A 90 6.32 -7.66 7.15
C ARG A 90 6.10 -9.17 7.07
N VAL A 91 4.89 -9.60 6.69
CA VAL A 91 4.55 -11.03 6.55
C VAL A 91 4.52 -11.43 5.08
N CYS A 92 3.82 -10.66 4.24
CA CYS A 92 3.66 -10.98 2.83
C CYS A 92 4.74 -10.36 1.92
N GLY A 93 5.51 -9.40 2.44
CA GLY A 93 6.45 -8.62 1.63
C GLY A 93 7.73 -9.35 1.25
N ILE A 94 8.54 -8.68 0.43
CA ILE A 94 9.86 -9.16 0.00
C ILE A 94 10.89 -8.07 0.27
N LYS A 95 11.99 -8.43 0.93
CA LYS A 95 13.09 -7.50 1.17
C LYS A 95 13.86 -7.26 -0.13
N VAL A 96 13.79 -6.03 -0.62
CA VAL A 96 14.58 -5.51 -1.73
C VAL A 96 15.49 -4.44 -1.13
N ASN A 97 16.78 -4.51 -1.43
CA ASN A 97 17.78 -3.55 -0.98
C ASN A 97 18.20 -2.68 -2.18
N PRO A 98 17.81 -1.41 -2.24
CA PRO A 98 18.14 -0.54 -3.37
C PRO A 98 19.65 -0.35 -3.61
N ASP A 99 20.50 -0.53 -2.58
CA ASP A 99 21.96 -0.41 -2.73
C ASP A 99 22.61 -1.59 -3.46
N SER A 100 21.99 -2.78 -3.41
CA SER A 100 22.60 -4.02 -3.90
C SER A 100 21.75 -4.76 -4.94
N ASP A 101 20.45 -4.52 -4.98
CA ASP A 101 19.52 -5.15 -5.90
C ASP A 101 19.23 -4.20 -7.07
N GLU A 102 19.30 -4.72 -8.29
CA GLU A 102 19.01 -3.95 -9.50
C GLU A 102 17.50 -3.80 -9.68
N ILE A 103 16.99 -2.57 -9.74
CA ILE A 103 15.59 -2.27 -10.03
C ILE A 103 15.45 -1.77 -11.47
N VAL A 104 14.77 -2.54 -12.31
CA VAL A 104 14.51 -2.19 -13.72
C VAL A 104 13.01 -2.15 -13.99
N TYR A 105 12.61 -1.45 -15.06
CA TYR A 105 11.20 -1.32 -15.43
C TYR A 105 10.94 -1.49 -16.93
N GLU A 106 9.73 -1.96 -17.26
CA GLU A 106 9.18 -2.02 -18.61
C GLU A 106 7.93 -1.13 -18.69
N GLY A 107 8.00 -0.05 -19.45
CA GLY A 107 6.90 0.90 -19.63
C GLY A 107 7.28 2.30 -19.12
N ASN A 108 6.25 3.09 -18.77
CA ASN A 108 6.45 4.43 -18.23
C ASN A 108 6.33 4.39 -16.69
N PRO A 109 7.41 4.63 -15.92
CA PRO A 109 7.36 4.61 -14.46
C PRO A 109 6.56 5.78 -13.86
N ASP A 110 6.30 6.84 -14.63
CA ASP A 110 5.57 8.04 -14.18
C ASP A 110 4.05 7.88 -14.23
N ILE A 111 3.54 6.70 -14.61
CA ILE A 111 2.10 6.42 -14.60
C ILE A 111 1.53 6.55 -13.18
N GLY A 112 0.36 7.14 -13.05
CA GLY A 112 -0.22 7.35 -11.74
C GLY A 112 -1.49 8.16 -11.74
N ASP A 113 -2.28 7.95 -10.69
CA ASP A 113 -3.48 8.72 -10.35
C ASP A 113 -3.11 10.20 -10.11
N ASN A 114 -2.10 10.43 -9.27
CA ASN A 114 -1.63 11.77 -8.94
C ASN A 114 -0.86 12.45 -10.08
N SER A 115 -0.25 11.70 -11.00
CA SER A 115 0.44 12.26 -12.16
C SER A 115 -0.52 12.56 -13.32
N GLY A 116 -1.73 11.99 -13.31
CA GLY A 116 -2.68 12.10 -14.41
C GLY A 116 -2.25 11.30 -15.66
N ILE A 117 -1.19 10.50 -15.57
CA ILE A 117 -0.64 9.75 -16.69
C ILE A 117 -1.23 8.33 -16.71
N SER A 118 -2.02 8.04 -17.73
CA SER A 118 -2.55 6.69 -18.01
C SER A 118 -1.46 5.78 -18.59
N GLY A 119 -1.51 4.49 -18.25
CA GLY A 119 -0.63 3.49 -18.85
C GLY A 119 -0.51 2.22 -18.02
N LYS A 120 0.45 1.39 -18.42
CA LYS A 120 0.91 0.23 -17.65
C LYS A 120 2.41 0.28 -17.51
N CYS A 121 2.91 -0.19 -16.38
CA CYS A 121 4.32 -0.34 -16.13
C CYS A 121 4.57 -1.59 -15.28
N LYS A 122 5.71 -2.21 -15.50
CA LYS A 122 6.22 -3.31 -14.70
C LYS A 122 7.54 -2.90 -14.09
N TRP A 123 7.77 -3.31 -12.86
CA TRP A 123 9.07 -3.21 -12.22
C TRP A 123 9.56 -4.60 -11.87
N PHE A 124 10.87 -4.77 -11.85
CA PHE A 124 11.55 -6.00 -11.49
C PHE A 124 12.70 -5.64 -10.55
N ALA A 125 12.86 -6.40 -9.48
CA ALA A 125 14.03 -6.33 -8.61
C ALA A 125 14.84 -7.61 -8.77
N CYS A 126 16.12 -7.47 -9.06
CA CYS A 126 17.05 -8.57 -9.32
C CYS A 126 18.21 -8.53 -8.31
N ARG A 127 18.51 -9.67 -7.69
CA ARG A 127 19.66 -9.84 -6.79
C ARG A 127 20.61 -10.84 -7.42
N GLU A 128 21.86 -10.42 -7.66
CA GLU A 128 22.89 -11.27 -8.26
C GLU A 128 22.43 -11.90 -9.61
N GLY A 129 21.65 -11.15 -10.40
CA GLY A 129 21.09 -11.61 -11.67
C GLY A 129 19.83 -12.47 -11.55
N GLU A 130 19.38 -12.81 -10.34
CA GLU A 130 18.14 -13.53 -10.11
C GLU A 130 16.96 -12.61 -9.77
N LEU A 131 15.82 -12.80 -10.43
CA LEU A 131 14.60 -12.06 -10.13
C LEU A 131 14.08 -12.43 -8.73
N ILE A 132 13.99 -11.44 -7.82
CA ILE A 132 13.51 -11.62 -6.44
C ILE A 132 12.12 -11.03 -6.18
N ALA A 133 11.74 -9.97 -6.89
CA ALA A 133 10.43 -9.35 -6.78
C ALA A 133 10.02 -8.73 -8.11
N TRP A 134 8.72 -8.56 -8.29
CA TRP A 134 8.17 -7.90 -9.46
C TRP A 134 6.90 -7.16 -9.08
N GLN A 135 6.59 -6.17 -9.90
CA GLN A 135 5.40 -5.35 -9.77
C GLN A 135 4.76 -5.16 -11.13
N TRP A 136 3.44 -5.20 -11.17
CA TRP A 136 2.67 -4.74 -12.31
C TRP A 136 1.66 -3.71 -11.85
N TYR A 137 1.55 -2.62 -12.61
CA TYR A 137 0.58 -1.57 -12.36
C TYR A 137 -0.04 -1.09 -13.66
N TYR A 138 -1.34 -0.85 -13.61
CA TYR A 138 -2.12 -0.24 -14.66
C TYR A 138 -3.01 0.85 -14.09
N VAL A 139 -3.02 1.98 -14.77
CA VAL A 139 -3.91 3.10 -14.48
C VAL A 139 -4.50 3.64 -15.77
N MET A 140 -5.79 3.91 -15.79
CA MET A 140 -6.47 4.52 -16.92
C MET A 140 -7.46 5.55 -16.42
N HIS A 141 -7.22 6.80 -16.77
CA HIS A 141 -8.09 7.92 -16.48
C HIS A 141 -9.26 7.95 -17.46
N TYR A 142 -10.44 8.24 -16.95
CA TYR A 142 -11.66 8.42 -17.72
C TYR A 142 -12.56 9.44 -17.01
N GLU A 143 -13.65 9.84 -17.65
CA GLU A 143 -14.61 10.78 -17.09
C GLU A 143 -16.01 10.16 -17.06
N ILE A 144 -16.70 10.29 -15.93
CA ILE A 144 -18.12 9.95 -15.79
C ILE A 144 -18.84 11.18 -15.24
N PHE A 145 -19.82 11.70 -15.98
CA PHE A 145 -20.62 12.87 -15.58
C PHE A 145 -19.79 14.11 -15.20
N GLY A 146 -18.72 14.41 -15.92
CA GLY A 146 -17.84 15.56 -15.60
C GLY A 146 -16.90 15.31 -14.41
N ILE A 147 -16.88 14.10 -13.86
CA ILE A 147 -16.01 13.72 -12.74
C ILE A 147 -14.87 12.87 -13.29
N HIS A 148 -13.63 13.36 -13.14
CA HIS A 148 -12.44 12.59 -13.44
C HIS A 148 -12.31 11.41 -12.47
N LYS A 149 -12.08 10.23 -13.05
CA LYS A 149 -11.93 8.95 -12.37
C LYS A 149 -10.78 8.18 -12.99
N CYS A 150 -10.29 7.16 -12.28
CA CYS A 150 -9.40 6.21 -12.90
C CYS A 150 -9.67 4.75 -12.49
N VAL A 151 -9.45 3.85 -13.46
CA VAL A 151 -9.27 2.43 -13.19
C VAL A 151 -7.84 2.26 -12.69
N ARG A 152 -7.66 1.55 -11.59
CA ARG A 152 -6.36 1.20 -11.04
C ARG A 152 -6.31 -0.28 -10.72
N ILE A 153 -5.32 -0.94 -11.29
CA ILE A 153 -5.09 -2.37 -11.09
C ILE A 153 -3.62 -2.55 -10.77
N GLY A 154 -3.32 -3.21 -9.67
CA GLY A 154 -1.95 -3.44 -9.22
C GLY A 154 -1.81 -4.84 -8.65
N PHE A 155 -0.71 -5.51 -8.98
CA PHE A 155 -0.41 -6.81 -8.42
C PHE A 155 1.11 -7.05 -8.31
N GLY A 156 1.55 -7.81 -7.31
CA GLY A 156 2.96 -8.09 -7.02
C GLY A 156 3.44 -7.42 -5.73
N TRP A 157 4.68 -6.93 -5.71
CA TRP A 157 5.26 -6.20 -4.57
C TRP A 157 5.63 -4.78 -4.97
N LYS A 158 5.29 -3.78 -4.15
CA LYS A 158 5.57 -2.37 -4.45
C LYS A 158 7.07 -2.07 -4.33
N ILE A 159 7.74 -1.86 -5.46
CA ILE A 159 9.19 -1.61 -5.56
C ILE A 159 9.53 -0.31 -6.29
N TRP A 160 8.53 0.52 -6.64
CA TRP A 160 8.76 1.80 -7.33
C TRP A 160 9.28 2.93 -6.43
N SER A 161 9.46 2.72 -5.12
CA SER A 161 9.83 3.76 -4.15
C SER A 161 11.01 3.26 -3.32
N GLU A 162 12.22 3.61 -3.74
CA GLU A 162 13.46 3.18 -3.09
C GLU A 162 13.53 3.59 -1.61
N GLU A 163 13.14 4.83 -1.28
CA GLU A 163 13.12 5.34 0.10
C GLU A 163 12.43 4.37 1.06
N LYS A 164 11.24 3.87 0.69
CA LYS A 164 10.47 2.95 1.52
C LYS A 164 11.08 1.56 1.63
N LEU A 165 11.89 1.15 0.65
CA LEU A 165 12.53 -0.16 0.62
C LEU A 165 13.73 -0.25 1.57
N TYR A 166 14.32 0.88 1.96
CA TYR A 166 15.37 0.90 2.99
C TYR A 166 14.83 0.52 4.38
N ASP A 167 13.64 1.00 4.70
CA ASP A 167 13.06 0.84 6.05
C ASP A 167 12.25 -0.45 6.19
N GLU A 168 11.49 -0.82 5.15
CA GLU A 168 10.51 -1.90 5.23
C GLU A 168 10.50 -2.76 3.96
N PRO A 169 10.13 -4.05 4.04
CA PRO A 169 10.02 -4.88 2.85
C PRO A 169 9.02 -4.34 1.84
N ALA A 170 9.26 -4.60 0.55
CA ALA A 170 8.33 -4.25 -0.52
C ALA A 170 6.94 -4.81 -0.21
N GLN A 171 5.96 -3.93 -0.12
CA GLN A 171 4.60 -4.29 0.30
C GLN A 171 3.96 -5.23 -0.72
N TYR A 172 3.45 -6.39 -0.29
CA TYR A 172 2.56 -7.21 -1.12
C TYR A 172 1.31 -6.42 -1.48
N TRP A 173 0.94 -6.45 -2.75
CA TRP A 173 -0.14 -5.62 -3.25
C TRP A 173 -0.98 -6.41 -4.23
N LEU A 174 -2.27 -6.54 -3.92
CA LEU A 174 -3.30 -6.99 -4.85
C LEU A 174 -4.44 -5.98 -4.80
N TYR A 175 -4.65 -5.28 -5.90
CA TYR A 175 -5.51 -4.11 -5.92
C TYR A 175 -6.29 -3.99 -7.21
N PHE A 176 -7.57 -3.73 -7.06
CA PHE A 176 -8.48 -3.43 -8.13
C PHE A 176 -9.45 -2.35 -7.65
N ASN A 177 -9.41 -1.18 -8.26
CA ASN A 177 -10.38 -0.12 -8.04
C ASN A 177 -10.78 0.47 -9.40
N PRO A 178 -12.03 0.25 -9.85
CA PRO A 178 -12.48 0.74 -11.13
C PRO A 178 -12.84 2.22 -11.13
N ILE A 179 -13.04 2.88 -9.97
CA ILE A 179 -13.69 4.19 -9.83
C ILE A 179 -12.94 5.13 -8.88
N LYS A 180 -11.60 5.04 -8.87
CA LYS A 180 -10.79 5.76 -7.90
C LYS A 180 -11.04 7.27 -7.90
#